data_AF-A0A3M0WSK0-F1
#
_entry.id   AF-A0A3M0WSK0-F1
#
_cell.length_a   1.000
_cell.length_b   1.000
_cell.length_c   1.000
_cell.angle_alpha   90.00
_cell.angle_beta   90.00
_cell.angle_gamma   90.00
#
_symmetry.space_group_name_H-M   'P 1'
#
loop_
_entity.id
_entity.type
_entity.pdbx_description
1 polymer ?
#
loop_
_entity_poly.entity_id
_entity_poly.type
_entity_poly.pdbx_seq_one_letter_code
_entity_poly.pdbx_strand_id
1 'polypeptide(L)'
;MMASNTSREQWGSKIGFILAAAGSAIGLGNIWKFPYVAGQNGGSAFILIYLLCTAVIGLPVLIGEILIGRSTQKNPVGAFKALTGSRFWSSIGGMGILAGFIILSYYAVVAGWALGYVYQAISGSFYEFAEPASAGHYFNDLISDPVWIVGYFAVFMGLTMLVVFSGVQNGIEKGSKIMMPILFLLLIILVLRGVTLDGAYEGIKYLLHPDWSHVSTQTFLIALGQAFFTLSMGMGAMLTYGSYMSKKDSVPMSALSIVVLDTSIALMAGLAIFTGVFATGLAPDAGPGLIFHTLPVVFTKMPGGYLFSIIFFVLLSIAALTSTIS
;
A
#
# COMPACT_ATOMS: atom_id res chain seq x y z
N MET A 1 -19.55 37.08 -7.10
CA MET A 1 -18.34 36.29 -7.42
C MET A 1 -18.74 35.24 -8.44
N MET A 2 -18.15 35.29 -9.63
CA MET A 2 -18.41 34.34 -10.71
C MET A 2 -18.03 32.94 -10.23
N ALA A 3 -19.00 32.03 -10.16
CA ALA A 3 -18.69 30.61 -10.09
C ALA A 3 -17.92 30.28 -11.36
N SER A 4 -16.62 29.99 -11.25
CA SER A 4 -15.85 29.51 -12.39
C SER A 4 -16.54 28.26 -12.90
N ASN A 5 -16.96 28.28 -14.17
CA ASN A 5 -17.45 27.11 -14.89
C ASN A 5 -16.26 26.20 -15.22
N THR A 6 -15.47 25.82 -14.21
CA THR A 6 -14.37 24.86 -14.34
C THR A 6 -15.02 23.51 -14.57
N SER A 7 -15.01 23.06 -15.83
CA SER A 7 -15.39 21.70 -16.18
C SER A 7 -14.63 20.72 -15.30
N ARG A 8 -15.34 19.82 -14.62
CA ARG A 8 -14.75 18.76 -13.79
C ARG A 8 -13.66 18.04 -14.59
N GLU A 9 -12.47 17.94 -14.01
CA GLU A 9 -11.36 17.20 -14.63
C GLU A 9 -11.76 15.74 -14.90
N GLN A 10 -11.06 15.10 -15.83
CA GLN A 10 -11.19 13.67 -16.16
C GLN A 10 -9.79 13.09 -16.28
N TRP A 11 -9.64 11.77 -16.20
CA TRP A 11 -8.37 11.14 -16.53
C TRP A 11 -7.99 11.44 -17.99
N GLY A 12 -6.73 11.84 -18.21
CA GLY A 12 -6.18 12.08 -19.54
C GLY A 12 -5.97 10.79 -20.34
N SER A 13 -5.96 9.62 -19.68
CA SER A 13 -5.83 8.33 -20.36
C SER A 13 -6.34 7.16 -19.49
N LYS A 14 -6.75 6.06 -20.15
CA LYS A 14 -7.10 4.79 -19.47
C LYS A 14 -5.97 4.26 -18.60
N ILE A 15 -4.73 4.34 -19.10
CA ILE A 15 -3.53 3.93 -18.33
C ILE A 15 -3.33 4.84 -17.12
N GLY A 16 -3.58 6.15 -17.27
CA GLY A 16 -3.54 7.10 -16.17
C GLY A 16 -4.49 6.72 -15.04
N PHE A 17 -5.74 6.39 -15.37
CA PHE A 17 -6.71 5.87 -14.40
C PHE A 17 -6.22 4.58 -13.72
N ILE A 18 -5.79 3.58 -14.51
CA ILE A 18 -5.36 2.29 -13.97
C ILE A 18 -4.16 2.45 -13.05
N LEU A 19 -3.15 3.24 -13.44
CA LEU A 19 -1.96 3.46 -12.61
C LEU A 19 -2.26 4.28 -11.35
N ALA A 20 -3.16 5.27 -11.43
CA ALA A 20 -3.57 6.01 -10.25
C ALA A 20 -4.37 5.14 -9.28
N ALA A 21 -5.36 4.39 -9.76
CA ALA A 21 -6.13 3.47 -8.93
C ALA A 21 -5.27 2.32 -8.39
N ALA A 22 -4.34 1.78 -9.19
CA ALA A 22 -3.38 0.80 -8.71
C ALA A 22 -2.43 1.43 -7.67
N GLY A 23 -2.01 2.68 -7.83
CA GLY A 23 -1.19 3.41 -6.85
C GLY A 23 -1.92 3.73 -5.54
N SER A 24 -3.24 3.92 -5.58
CA SER A 24 -4.08 3.98 -4.38
C SER A 24 -4.05 2.66 -3.61
N ALA A 25 -4.19 1.54 -4.34
CA ALA A 25 -4.22 0.21 -3.78
C ALA A 25 -2.84 -0.24 -3.27
N ILE A 26 -1.81 0.01 -4.08
CA ILE A 26 -0.42 -0.39 -3.81
C ILE A 26 0.22 0.60 -2.85
N GLY A 27 0.42 0.16 -1.61
CA GLY A 27 1.04 0.99 -0.59
C GLY A 27 1.70 0.21 0.54
N LEU A 28 1.69 0.81 1.74
CA LEU A 28 2.07 0.15 2.98
C LEU A 28 1.24 -1.13 3.21
N GLY A 29 0.01 -1.20 2.68
CA GLY A 29 -0.80 -2.43 2.67
C GLY A 29 -0.07 -3.64 2.11
N ASN A 30 0.64 -3.48 0.99
CA ASN A 30 1.29 -4.57 0.25
C ASN A 30 2.70 -4.85 0.75
N ILE A 31 3.45 -3.80 1.10
CA ILE A 31 4.88 -3.93 1.41
C ILE A 31 5.12 -4.10 2.92
N TRP A 32 4.27 -3.50 3.76
CA TRP A 32 4.38 -3.59 5.21
C TRP A 32 3.37 -4.56 5.81
N LYS A 33 2.09 -4.32 5.56
CA LYS A 33 1.00 -5.05 6.23
C LYS A 33 0.89 -6.49 5.78
N PHE A 34 0.87 -6.72 4.47
CA PHE A 34 0.72 -8.06 3.91
C PHE A 34 1.78 -9.06 4.41
N PRO A 35 3.09 -8.75 4.39
CA PRO A 35 4.10 -9.69 4.86
C PRO A 35 3.96 -10.06 6.33
N TYR A 36 3.74 -9.10 7.24
CA TYR A 36 3.60 -9.47 8.66
C TYR A 36 2.29 -10.22 8.94
N VAL A 37 1.19 -9.85 8.26
CA VAL A 37 -0.09 -10.55 8.43
C VAL A 37 0.02 -11.98 7.91
N ALA A 38 0.64 -12.18 6.74
CA ALA A 38 0.92 -13.52 6.23
C ALA A 38 1.86 -14.28 7.17
N GLY A 39 2.91 -13.64 7.70
CA GLY A 39 3.82 -14.16 8.72
C GLY A 39 3.08 -14.74 9.93
N GLN A 40 2.08 -14.00 10.45
CA GLN A 40 1.35 -14.35 11.67
C GLN A 40 0.17 -15.32 11.46
N ASN A 41 -0.22 -15.62 10.22
CA ASN A 41 -1.46 -16.36 9.92
C ASN A 41 -1.23 -17.62 9.06
N GLY A 42 -0.05 -18.24 9.14
CA GLY A 42 0.24 -19.49 8.41
C GLY A 42 0.76 -19.28 6.98
N GLY A 43 1.34 -18.12 6.69
CA GLY A 43 2.08 -17.82 5.47
C GLY A 43 1.27 -18.05 4.20
N SER A 44 1.75 -18.97 3.37
CA SER A 44 1.14 -19.48 2.14
C SER A 44 -0.35 -19.83 2.24
N ALA A 45 -0.83 -20.42 3.34
CA ALA A 45 -2.25 -20.76 3.49
C ALA A 45 -3.13 -19.49 3.63
N PHE A 46 -2.67 -18.51 4.40
CA PHE A 46 -3.30 -17.19 4.47
C PHE A 46 -3.32 -16.51 3.09
N ILE A 47 -2.21 -16.59 2.33
CA ILE A 47 -2.12 -15.98 1.00
C ILE A 47 -3.18 -16.57 0.07
N LEU A 48 -3.40 -17.88 0.06
CA LEU A 48 -4.45 -18.50 -0.76
C LEU A 48 -5.85 -18.00 -0.39
N ILE A 49 -6.15 -17.90 0.91
CA ILE A 49 -7.44 -17.38 1.40
C ILE A 49 -7.60 -15.90 1.01
N TYR A 50 -6.55 -15.10 1.19
CA TYR A 50 -6.50 -13.71 0.77
C TYR A 50 -6.78 -13.55 -0.73
N LEU A 51 -6.11 -14.33 -1.59
CA LEU A 51 -6.32 -14.31 -3.03
C LEU A 51 -7.76 -14.66 -3.40
N LEU A 52 -8.36 -15.63 -2.71
CA LEU A 52 -9.77 -16.00 -2.90
C LEU A 52 -10.70 -14.86 -2.48
N CYS A 53 -10.49 -14.24 -1.32
CA CYS A 53 -11.26 -13.08 -0.87
C CYS A 53 -11.15 -11.91 -1.85
N THR A 54 -9.94 -11.62 -2.32
CA THR A 54 -9.67 -10.56 -3.30
C THR A 54 -10.39 -10.83 -4.62
N ALA A 55 -10.36 -12.06 -5.14
CA ALA A 55 -11.00 -12.40 -6.39
C ALA A 55 -12.54 -12.46 -6.30
N VAL A 56 -13.09 -13.06 -5.24
CA VAL A 56 -14.53 -13.33 -5.11
C VAL A 56 -15.31 -12.16 -4.51
N ILE A 57 -14.68 -11.38 -3.63
CA ILE A 57 -15.34 -10.26 -2.94
C ILE A 57 -14.74 -8.93 -3.37
N GLY A 58 -13.41 -8.81 -3.32
CA GLY A 58 -12.74 -7.55 -3.61
C GLY A 58 -12.98 -7.04 -5.03
N LEU A 59 -12.76 -7.88 -6.04
CA LEU A 59 -12.96 -7.49 -7.43
C LEU A 59 -14.41 -7.05 -7.74
N PRO A 60 -15.47 -7.79 -7.35
CA PRO A 60 -16.84 -7.32 -7.54
C PRO A 60 -17.16 -6.01 -6.82
N VAL A 61 -16.69 -5.83 -5.58
CA VAL A 61 -16.90 -4.59 -4.82
C VAL A 61 -16.18 -3.41 -5.48
N LEU A 62 -14.94 -3.61 -5.92
CA LEU A 62 -14.16 -2.60 -6.65
C LEU A 62 -14.85 -2.18 -7.95
N ILE A 63 -15.37 -3.14 -8.72
CA ILE A 63 -16.18 -2.86 -9.91
C ILE A 63 -17.40 -2.01 -9.53
N GLY A 64 -18.10 -2.36 -8.45
CA GLY A 64 -19.24 -1.62 -7.94
C GLY A 64 -18.92 -0.16 -7.60
N GLU A 65 -17.85 0.08 -6.84
CA GLU A 65 -17.43 1.44 -6.49
C GLU A 65 -17.09 2.28 -7.72
N ILE A 66 -16.28 1.73 -8.64
CA ILE A 66 -15.91 2.43 -9.87
C ILE A 66 -17.15 2.74 -10.72
N LEU A 67 -18.11 1.80 -10.82
CA LEU A 67 -19.37 2.01 -11.55
C LEU A 67 -20.24 3.10 -10.94
N ILE A 68 -20.39 3.12 -9.61
CA ILE A 68 -21.15 4.15 -8.88
C ILE A 68 -20.50 5.52 -9.11
N GLY A 69 -19.17 5.60 -8.98
CA GLY A 69 -18.42 6.82 -9.26
C GLY A 69 -18.63 7.31 -10.68
N ARG A 70 -18.38 6.44 -11.66
CA ARG A 70 -18.44 6.77 -13.09
C ARG A 70 -19.83 7.19 -13.54
N SER A 71 -20.87 6.52 -13.06
CA SER A 71 -22.27 6.81 -13.44
C SER A 71 -22.76 8.15 -12.90
N THR A 72 -22.30 8.54 -11.71
CA THR A 72 -22.76 9.76 -11.03
C THR A 72 -21.87 10.97 -11.28
N GLN A 73 -20.58 10.76 -11.57
CA GLN A 73 -19.57 11.82 -11.70
C GLN A 73 -19.59 12.75 -10.48
N LYS A 74 -19.71 12.17 -9.27
CA LYS A 74 -19.82 12.86 -7.98
C LYS A 74 -18.90 12.20 -6.94
N ASN A 75 -18.64 12.93 -5.86
CA ASN A 75 -17.98 12.38 -4.66
C ASN A 75 -18.89 11.34 -3.97
N PRO A 76 -18.40 10.54 -2.98
CA PRO A 76 -19.17 9.44 -2.40
C PRO A 76 -20.56 9.85 -1.89
N VAL A 77 -20.66 10.91 -1.08
CA VAL A 77 -21.95 11.40 -0.56
C VAL A 77 -22.87 11.83 -1.69
N GLY A 78 -22.36 12.60 -2.66
CA GLY A 78 -23.12 13.08 -3.80
C GLY A 78 -23.58 11.96 -4.74
N ALA A 79 -22.78 10.91 -4.88
CA ALA A 79 -23.09 9.74 -5.71
C ALA A 79 -24.30 8.98 -5.14
N PHE A 80 -24.25 8.59 -3.86
CA PHE A 80 -25.37 7.90 -3.21
C PHE A 80 -26.64 8.76 -3.16
N LYS A 81 -26.50 10.07 -2.92
CA LYS A 81 -27.64 11.00 -2.96
C LYS A 81 -28.27 11.05 -4.35
N ALA A 82 -27.47 11.07 -5.41
CA ALA A 82 -27.95 11.13 -6.78
C ALA A 82 -28.65 9.84 -7.24
N LEU A 83 -28.17 8.67 -6.79
CA LEU A 83 -28.75 7.38 -7.18
C LEU A 83 -30.02 7.01 -6.41
N THR A 84 -30.11 7.41 -5.14
CA THR A 84 -31.16 6.89 -4.25
C THR A 84 -32.12 7.96 -3.72
N GLY A 85 -31.72 9.24 -3.70
CA GLY A 85 -32.45 10.29 -2.99
C GLY A 85 -32.51 10.12 -1.46
N SER A 86 -31.91 9.05 -0.92
CA SER A 86 -32.05 8.65 0.47
C SER A 86 -30.97 9.26 1.36
N ARG A 87 -31.38 9.76 2.52
CA ARG A 87 -30.46 10.23 3.56
C ARG A 87 -29.58 9.10 4.10
N PHE A 88 -30.14 7.89 4.23
CA PHE A 88 -29.40 6.72 4.74
C PHE A 88 -28.19 6.38 3.84
N TRP A 89 -28.42 6.19 2.55
CA TRP A 89 -27.33 5.87 1.61
C TRP A 89 -26.33 7.02 1.45
N SER A 90 -26.79 8.27 1.54
CA SER A 90 -25.89 9.43 1.57
C SER A 90 -24.98 9.42 2.81
N SER A 91 -25.50 8.99 3.97
CA SER A 91 -24.72 8.81 5.20
C SER A 91 -23.67 7.70 5.07
N ILE A 92 -23.94 6.63 4.32
CA ILE A 92 -22.94 5.59 4.01
C ILE A 92 -21.77 6.19 3.21
N GLY A 93 -22.05 7.05 2.21
CA GLY A 93 -21.01 7.81 1.52
C GLY A 93 -20.19 8.71 2.47
N GLY A 94 -20.84 9.31 3.47
CA GLY A 94 -20.18 10.12 4.49
C GLY A 94 -19.30 9.30 5.43
N MET A 95 -19.75 8.08 5.77
CA MET A 95 -18.96 7.13 6.56
C MET A 95 -17.67 6.72 5.83
N GLY A 96 -17.72 6.55 4.50
CA GLY A 96 -16.52 6.29 3.70
C GLY A 96 -15.50 7.44 3.78
N ILE A 97 -15.97 8.69 3.66
CA ILE A 97 -15.10 9.88 3.80
C ILE A 97 -14.48 9.93 5.20
N LEU A 98 -15.27 9.68 6.25
CA LEU A 98 -14.76 9.63 7.62
C LEU A 98 -13.72 8.51 7.80
N ALA A 99 -13.96 7.33 7.23
CA ALA A 99 -13.01 6.22 7.24
C ALA A 99 -11.70 6.62 6.55
N GLY A 100 -11.76 7.28 5.39
CA GLY A 100 -10.58 7.79 4.70
C GLY A 100 -9.80 8.80 5.54
N PHE A 101 -10.49 9.73 6.20
CA PHE A 101 -9.85 10.69 7.11
C PHE A 101 -9.14 10.00 8.29
N ILE A 102 -9.79 9.02 8.92
CA ILE A 102 -9.20 8.25 10.03
C ILE A 102 -8.00 7.44 9.54
N ILE A 103 -8.11 6.77 8.40
CA ILE A 103 -7.02 5.98 7.81
C ILE A 103 -5.81 6.88 7.53
N LEU A 104 -6.03 8.01 6.85
CA LEU A 104 -4.96 8.94 6.50
C LEU A 104 -4.22 9.45 7.76
N SER A 105 -4.93 9.67 8.87
CA SER A 105 -4.34 10.24 10.08
C SER A 105 -3.20 9.39 10.67
N TYR A 106 -3.35 8.06 10.73
CA TYR A 106 -2.27 7.18 11.18
C TYR A 106 -1.37 6.74 10.01
N TYR A 107 -1.91 6.59 8.81
CA TYR A 107 -1.14 6.14 7.65
C TYR A 107 -0.03 7.13 7.29
N ALA A 108 -0.33 8.43 7.36
CA ALA A 108 0.66 9.49 7.11
C ALA A 108 1.80 9.50 8.15
N VAL A 109 1.54 9.06 9.39
CA VAL A 109 2.58 8.91 10.42
C VAL A 109 3.54 7.78 10.03
N VAL A 110 3.02 6.61 9.67
CA VAL A 110 3.84 5.46 9.22
C VAL A 110 4.60 5.80 7.93
N ALA A 111 3.97 6.55 7.03
CA ALA A 111 4.61 7.03 5.82
C ALA A 111 5.76 8.01 6.10
N GLY A 112 5.59 8.88 7.12
CA GLY A 112 6.66 9.71 7.66
C GLY A 112 7.82 8.88 8.18
N TRP A 113 7.57 7.78 8.90
CA TRP A 113 8.63 6.88 9.35
C TRP A 113 9.41 6.28 8.19
N ALA A 114 8.73 5.83 7.13
CA ALA A 114 9.37 5.32 5.93
C ALA A 114 10.33 6.36 5.32
N LEU A 115 9.88 7.61 5.20
CA LEU A 115 10.70 8.71 4.70
C LEU A 115 11.90 9.01 5.62
N GLY A 116 11.70 9.00 6.94
CA GLY A 116 12.79 9.17 7.90
C GLY A 116 13.82 8.06 7.84
N TYR A 117 13.39 6.82 7.61
CA TYR A 117 14.30 5.68 7.45
C TYR A 117 15.09 5.71 6.14
N VAL A 118 14.66 6.45 5.11
CA VAL A 118 15.52 6.76 3.96
C VAL A 118 16.76 7.52 4.43
N TYR A 119 16.58 8.54 5.27
CA TYR A 119 17.72 9.27 5.86
C TYR A 119 18.58 8.36 6.73
N GLN A 120 17.98 7.55 7.60
CA GLN A 120 18.74 6.63 8.46
C GLN A 120 19.54 5.58 7.67
N ALA A 121 19.02 5.14 6.51
CA ALA A 121 19.71 4.22 5.63
C ALA A 121 20.91 4.88 4.92
N ILE A 122 20.78 6.17 4.56
CA ILE A 122 21.86 6.96 3.94
C ILE A 122 22.94 7.34 4.97
N SER A 123 22.54 7.77 6.17
CA SER A 123 23.49 8.09 7.26
C SER A 123 24.18 6.84 7.82
N GLY A 124 23.57 5.68 7.61
CA GLY A 124 24.04 4.40 8.10
C GLY A 124 23.87 4.17 9.60
N SER A 125 22.92 4.87 10.21
CA SER A 125 22.70 4.88 11.65
C SER A 125 22.26 3.55 12.25
N PHE A 126 21.85 2.57 11.44
CA PHE A 126 21.43 1.24 11.91
C PHE A 126 22.32 0.08 11.47
N TYR A 127 23.44 0.33 10.76
CA TYR A 127 24.27 -0.77 10.24
C TYR A 127 25.09 -1.51 11.28
N GLU A 128 25.20 -0.96 12.49
CA GLU A 128 25.88 -1.60 13.61
C GLU A 128 24.96 -2.56 14.39
N PHE A 129 23.66 -2.58 14.09
CA PHE A 129 22.71 -3.43 14.80
C PHE A 129 22.78 -4.87 14.30
N ALA A 130 23.20 -5.78 15.18
CA ALA A 130 23.27 -7.22 14.91
C ALA A 130 21.96 -7.96 15.22
N GLU A 131 21.09 -7.38 16.05
CA GLU A 131 19.88 -8.02 16.56
C GLU A 131 18.62 -7.15 16.38
N PRO A 132 17.44 -7.77 16.12
CA PRO A 132 16.19 -7.01 15.94
C PRO A 132 15.79 -6.21 17.17
N ALA A 133 16.19 -6.63 18.36
CA ALA A 133 15.93 -5.90 19.61
C ALA A 133 16.63 -4.54 19.60
N SER A 134 17.92 -4.47 19.23
CA SER A 134 18.67 -3.22 19.15
C SER A 134 18.08 -2.26 18.10
N ALA A 135 17.72 -2.79 16.93
CA ALA A 135 17.02 -2.02 15.90
C ALA A 135 15.65 -1.52 16.39
N GLY A 136 14.93 -2.33 17.17
CA GLY A 136 13.65 -1.94 17.78
C GLY A 136 13.79 -0.87 18.87
N HIS A 137 14.83 -0.92 19.70
CA HIS A 137 15.13 0.16 20.64
C HIS A 137 15.42 1.47 19.90
N TYR A 138 16.26 1.41 18.87
CA TYR A 138 16.55 2.58 18.04
C TYR A 138 15.29 3.15 17.37
N PHE A 139 14.42 2.29 16.84
CA PHE A 139 13.12 2.71 16.31
C PHE A 139 12.29 3.42 17.38
N ASN A 140 12.17 2.82 18.58
CA ASN A 140 11.43 3.39 19.70
C ASN A 140 11.97 4.76 20.14
N ASP A 141 13.29 4.95 20.13
CA ASP A 141 13.90 6.25 20.42
C ASP A 141 13.49 7.30 19.37
N LEU A 142 13.52 6.94 18.07
CA LEU A 142 13.07 7.83 17.00
C LEU A 142 11.59 8.17 17.10
N ILE A 143 10.72 7.19 17.38
CA ILE A 143 9.28 7.45 17.52
C ILE A 143 8.91 8.04 18.89
N SER A 144 9.88 8.21 19.79
CA SER A 144 9.69 8.96 21.04
C SER A 144 10.13 10.42 20.89
N ASP A 145 10.91 10.75 19.85
CA ASP A 145 11.30 12.12 19.52
C ASP A 145 10.16 12.87 18.79
N PRO A 146 9.54 13.88 19.43
CA PRO A 146 8.46 14.64 18.81
C PRO A 146 8.90 15.41 17.56
N VAL A 147 10.16 15.88 17.51
CA VAL A 147 10.68 16.64 16.37
C VAL A 147 10.83 15.71 15.18
N TRP A 148 11.35 14.50 15.38
CA TRP A 148 11.51 13.51 14.33
C TRP A 148 10.15 13.08 13.75
N ILE A 149 9.20 12.67 14.62
CA ILE A 149 7.86 12.27 14.15
C ILE A 149 7.15 13.40 13.42
N VAL A 150 7.00 14.56 14.07
CA VAL A 150 6.19 15.65 13.53
C VAL A 150 6.86 16.24 12.30
N GLY A 151 8.20 16.31 12.27
CA GLY A 151 8.97 16.75 11.13
C GLY A 151 8.73 15.88 9.90
N TYR A 152 8.94 14.57 10.00
CA TYR A 152 8.74 13.67 8.85
C TYR A 152 7.27 13.52 8.46
N PHE A 153 6.33 13.55 9.41
CA PHE A 153 4.90 13.62 9.12
C PHE A 153 4.57 14.88 8.30
N ALA A 154 5.05 16.06 8.73
CA ALA A 154 4.77 17.32 8.07
C ALA A 154 5.36 17.36 6.66
N VAL A 155 6.59 16.87 6.48
CA VAL A 155 7.21 16.76 5.15
C VAL A 155 6.40 15.82 4.26
N PHE A 156 6.02 14.65 4.76
CA PHE A 156 5.27 13.65 3.98
C PHE A 156 3.88 14.15 3.57
N MET A 157 3.16 14.78 4.50
CA MET A 157 1.87 15.41 4.21
C MET A 157 2.03 16.59 3.25
N GLY A 158 3.12 17.36 3.35
CA GLY A 158 3.49 18.38 2.38
C GLY A 158 3.58 17.83 0.96
N LEU A 159 4.31 16.72 0.77
CA LEU A 159 4.42 16.04 -0.53
C LEU A 159 3.05 15.55 -1.05
N THR A 160 2.25 14.96 -0.17
CA THR A 160 0.89 14.50 -0.51
C THR A 160 0.03 15.67 -0.99
N MET A 161 0.01 16.76 -0.23
CA MET A 161 -0.74 17.98 -0.57
C MET A 161 -0.28 18.61 -1.87
N LEU A 162 1.03 18.66 -2.14
CA LEU A 162 1.56 19.21 -3.40
C LEU A 162 1.01 18.46 -4.63
N VAL A 163 0.92 17.13 -4.55
CA VAL A 163 0.37 16.33 -5.65
C VAL A 163 -1.14 16.54 -5.77
N VAL A 164 -1.88 16.51 -4.66
CA VAL A 164 -3.35 16.69 -4.67
C VAL A 164 -3.75 18.09 -5.14
N PHE A 165 -3.04 19.14 -4.71
CA PHE A 165 -3.28 20.52 -5.15
C PHE A 165 -2.99 20.75 -6.63
N SER A 166 -2.15 19.91 -7.24
CA SER A 166 -1.86 19.95 -8.68
C SER A 166 -2.99 19.35 -9.53
N GLY A 167 -4.08 18.86 -8.94
CA GLY A 167 -5.26 18.33 -9.65
C GLY A 167 -5.10 16.89 -10.12
N VAL A 168 -6.13 16.37 -10.78
CA VAL A 168 -6.24 14.96 -11.19
C VAL A 168 -5.24 14.66 -12.31
N GLN A 169 -5.20 15.50 -13.36
CA GLN A 169 -4.31 15.25 -14.50
C GLN A 169 -2.85 15.62 -14.21
N ASN A 170 -2.62 16.84 -13.72
CA ASN A 170 -1.26 17.37 -13.57
C ASN A 170 -0.58 16.88 -12.28
N GLY A 171 -1.34 16.50 -11.26
CA GLY A 171 -0.86 15.90 -10.03
C GLY A 171 -0.94 14.39 -10.05
N ILE A 172 -2.13 13.85 -9.78
CA ILE A 172 -2.35 12.42 -9.48
C ILE A 172 -1.94 11.52 -10.64
N GLU A 173 -2.44 11.77 -11.85
CA GLU A 173 -2.15 10.95 -13.03
C GLU A 173 -0.67 11.00 -13.41
N LYS A 174 -0.11 12.22 -13.52
CA LYS A 174 1.30 12.41 -13.87
C LYS A 174 2.23 11.77 -12.83
N GLY A 175 1.96 11.99 -11.55
CA GLY A 175 2.69 11.38 -10.45
C GLY A 175 2.64 9.85 -10.52
N SER A 176 1.45 9.27 -10.69
CA SER A 176 1.27 7.82 -10.76
C SER A 176 1.97 7.20 -11.98
N LYS A 177 1.96 7.87 -13.14
CA LYS A 177 2.69 7.43 -14.35
C LYS A 177 4.20 7.36 -14.17
N ILE A 178 4.76 8.08 -13.19
CA ILE A 178 6.20 8.10 -12.89
C ILE A 178 6.50 7.16 -11.73
N MET A 179 5.77 7.31 -10.62
CA MET A 179 6.00 6.58 -9.38
C MET A 179 5.75 5.08 -9.51
N MET A 180 4.69 4.66 -10.23
CA MET A 180 4.34 3.24 -10.34
C MET A 180 5.40 2.41 -11.08
N PRO A 181 5.92 2.85 -12.25
CA PRO A 181 7.05 2.15 -12.89
C PRO A 181 8.31 2.12 -12.04
N ILE A 182 8.65 3.21 -11.34
CA ILE A 182 9.81 3.27 -10.45
C ILE A 182 9.64 2.26 -9.31
N LEU A 183 8.47 2.24 -8.65
CA LEU A 183 8.15 1.30 -7.59
C LEU A 183 8.32 -0.15 -8.08
N PHE A 184 7.78 -0.48 -9.24
CA PHE A 184 7.89 -1.82 -9.82
C PHE A 184 9.35 -2.21 -10.09
N LEU A 185 10.14 -1.29 -10.66
CA LEU A 185 11.57 -1.51 -10.92
C LEU A 185 12.36 -1.74 -9.64
N LEU A 186 12.18 -0.89 -8.63
CA LEU A 186 12.85 -1.03 -7.34
C LEU A 186 12.47 -2.36 -6.67
N LEU A 187 11.20 -2.78 -6.80
CA LEU A 187 10.74 -4.04 -6.24
C LEU A 187 11.38 -5.25 -6.92
N ILE A 188 11.50 -5.23 -8.25
CA ILE A 188 12.20 -6.28 -9.00
C ILE A 188 13.64 -6.41 -8.51
N ILE A 189 14.35 -5.30 -8.33
CA ILE A 189 15.73 -5.31 -7.84
C ILE A 189 15.82 -6.00 -6.47
N LEU A 190 14.89 -5.69 -5.56
CA LEU A 190 14.84 -6.33 -4.23
C LEU A 190 14.48 -7.81 -4.30
N VAL A 191 13.54 -8.20 -5.16
CA VAL A 191 13.20 -9.62 -5.38
C VAL A 191 14.40 -10.38 -5.89
N LEU A 192 15.07 -9.89 -6.95
CA LEU A 192 16.26 -10.51 -7.52
C LEU A 192 17.36 -10.64 -6.47
N ARG A 193 17.53 -9.61 -5.63
CA ARG A 193 18.49 -9.70 -4.54
C ARG A 193 18.10 -10.75 -3.51
N GLY A 194 16.85 -10.77 -3.08
CA GLY A 194 16.36 -11.70 -2.07
C GLY A 194 16.51 -13.16 -2.48
N VAL A 195 16.12 -13.51 -3.72
CA VAL A 195 16.19 -14.89 -4.22
C VAL A 195 17.62 -15.40 -4.49
N THR A 196 18.60 -14.50 -4.54
CA THR A 196 20.03 -14.86 -4.74
C THR A 196 20.80 -15.01 -3.43
N LEU A 197 20.14 -14.84 -2.27
CA LEU A 197 20.77 -15.05 -0.96
C LEU A 197 20.83 -16.54 -0.61
N ASP A 198 21.89 -16.93 0.10
CA ASP A 198 21.98 -18.24 0.71
C ASP A 198 20.85 -18.42 1.74
N GLY A 199 20.08 -19.51 1.64
CA GLY A 199 18.91 -19.75 2.49
C GLY A 199 17.59 -19.12 1.98
N ALA A 200 17.60 -18.40 0.85
CA ALA A 200 16.38 -17.83 0.26
C ALA A 200 15.30 -18.87 -0.06
N TYR A 201 15.70 -20.12 -0.33
CA TYR A 201 14.77 -21.22 -0.62
C TYR A 201 13.74 -21.45 0.49
N GLU A 202 14.12 -21.28 1.76
CA GLU A 202 13.16 -21.43 2.86
C GLU A 202 12.10 -20.33 2.84
N GLY A 203 12.46 -19.09 2.47
CA GLY A 203 11.50 -18.00 2.28
C GLY A 203 10.56 -18.25 1.09
N ILE A 204 11.07 -18.84 0.00
CA ILE A 204 10.25 -19.24 -1.16
C ILE A 204 9.27 -20.35 -0.75
N LYS A 205 9.77 -21.37 -0.04
CA LYS A 205 8.95 -22.48 0.46
C LYS A 205 7.87 -21.99 1.41
N TYR A 206 8.19 -21.03 2.29
CA TYR A 206 7.24 -20.39 3.19
C TYR A 206 6.08 -19.72 2.44
N LEU A 207 6.34 -19.12 1.27
CA LEU A 207 5.32 -18.51 0.42
C LEU A 207 4.48 -19.49 -0.39
N LEU A 208 5.07 -20.62 -0.78
CA LEU A 208 4.49 -21.52 -1.77
C LEU A 208 3.92 -22.82 -1.20
N HIS A 209 4.27 -23.19 0.03
CA HIS A 209 3.87 -24.45 0.64
C HIS A 209 2.84 -24.23 1.77
N PRO A 210 1.52 -24.38 1.52
CA PRO A 210 0.45 -24.13 2.48
C PRO A 210 0.60 -24.95 3.76
N ASP A 211 0.62 -24.26 4.90
CA ASP A 211 0.43 -24.88 6.21
C ASP A 211 -0.96 -24.55 6.76
N TRP A 212 -1.86 -25.52 6.68
CA TRP A 212 -3.24 -25.38 7.12
C TRP A 212 -3.42 -25.48 8.63
N SER A 213 -2.37 -25.88 9.38
CA SER A 213 -2.47 -26.06 10.84
C SER A 213 -2.71 -24.75 11.59
N HIS A 214 -2.33 -23.61 11.00
CA HIS A 214 -2.48 -22.27 11.56
C HIS A 214 -3.76 -21.55 11.07
N VAL A 215 -4.57 -22.20 10.23
CA VAL A 215 -5.80 -21.59 9.68
C VAL A 215 -6.96 -21.76 10.66
N SER A 216 -7.61 -20.64 10.97
CA SER A 216 -8.81 -20.57 11.80
C SER A 216 -9.91 -19.74 11.11
N THR A 217 -11.12 -19.72 11.69
CA THR A 217 -12.19 -18.81 11.23
C THR A 217 -11.75 -17.34 11.24
N GLN A 218 -10.87 -16.97 12.18
CA GLN A 218 -10.31 -15.62 12.27
C GLN A 218 -9.40 -15.30 11.08
N THR A 219 -8.67 -16.29 10.54
CA THR A 219 -7.82 -16.14 9.34
C THR A 219 -8.63 -15.62 8.15
N PHE A 220 -9.86 -16.10 7.95
CA PHE A 220 -10.75 -15.61 6.88
C PHE A 220 -11.17 -14.15 7.08
N LEU A 221 -11.49 -13.75 8.31
CA LEU A 221 -11.84 -12.36 8.62
C LEU A 221 -10.65 -11.42 8.42
N ILE A 222 -9.45 -11.84 8.82
CA ILE A 222 -8.21 -11.08 8.61
C ILE A 222 -7.90 -10.97 7.11
N ALA A 223 -8.02 -12.06 6.34
CA ALA A 223 -7.79 -12.07 4.90
C ALA A 223 -8.78 -11.15 4.16
N LEU A 224 -10.06 -11.17 4.56
CA LEU A 224 -11.07 -10.26 4.03
C LEU A 224 -10.75 -8.79 4.36
N GLY A 225 -10.38 -8.51 5.62
CA GLY A 225 -9.97 -7.17 6.03
C GLY A 225 -8.73 -6.68 5.28
N GLN A 226 -7.79 -7.57 5.00
CA GLN A 226 -6.60 -7.27 4.20
C GLN A 226 -6.97 -6.96 2.74
N ALA A 227 -7.88 -7.72 2.13
CA ALA A 227 -8.39 -7.46 0.77
C ALA A 227 -9.09 -6.10 0.66
N PHE A 228 -9.88 -5.71 1.67
CA PHE A 228 -10.52 -4.39 1.72
C PHE A 228 -9.51 -3.26 1.86
N PHE A 229 -8.54 -3.43 2.74
CA PHE A 229 -7.50 -2.45 3.00
C PHE A 229 -6.61 -2.22 1.78
N THR A 230 -6.11 -3.30 1.17
CA THR A 230 -5.17 -3.22 0.04
C THR A 230 -5.84 -2.65 -1.22
N LEU A 231 -7.12 -2.92 -1.47
CA LEU A 231 -7.81 -2.37 -2.65
C LEU A 231 -8.43 -0.99 -2.42
N SER A 232 -8.16 -0.35 -1.28
CA SER A 232 -8.75 0.96 -0.88
C SER A 232 -10.29 0.99 -0.93
N MET A 233 -10.94 -0.13 -0.60
CA MET A 233 -12.40 -0.29 -0.70
C MET A 233 -13.11 0.18 0.57
N GLY A 234 -14.35 0.66 0.41
CA GLY A 234 -15.24 1.05 1.51
C GLY A 234 -15.01 2.47 2.04
N MET A 235 -13.90 3.12 1.67
CA MET A 235 -13.61 4.52 2.02
C MET A 235 -13.98 5.52 0.91
N GLY A 236 -14.47 5.05 -0.24
CA GLY A 236 -14.90 5.90 -1.36
C GLY A 236 -13.76 6.46 -2.22
N ALA A 237 -12.53 5.99 -2.05
CA ALA A 237 -11.40 6.33 -2.90
C ALA A 237 -11.64 5.88 -4.35
N MET A 238 -11.98 4.60 -4.56
CA MET A 238 -12.22 4.02 -5.88
C MET A 238 -13.49 4.57 -6.54
N LEU A 239 -14.51 4.88 -5.74
CA LEU A 239 -15.68 5.65 -6.20
C LEU A 239 -15.26 7.03 -6.72
N THR A 240 -14.45 7.76 -5.95
CA THR A 240 -13.96 9.09 -6.35
C THR A 240 -13.12 8.99 -7.62
N TYR A 241 -12.21 8.03 -7.72
CA TYR A 241 -11.38 7.83 -8.91
C TYR A 241 -12.23 7.43 -10.13
N GLY A 242 -13.22 6.55 -9.94
CA GLY A 242 -14.19 6.17 -10.97
C GLY A 242 -15.03 7.35 -11.46
N SER A 243 -15.28 8.35 -10.62
CA SER A 243 -16.02 9.56 -10.99
C SER A 243 -15.28 10.50 -11.95
N TYR A 244 -14.02 10.22 -12.27
CA TYR A 244 -13.23 10.91 -13.30
C TYR A 244 -12.98 10.02 -14.54
N MET A 245 -13.54 8.80 -14.55
CA MET A 245 -13.37 7.82 -15.62
C MET A 245 -14.27 8.10 -16.82
N SER A 246 -13.70 7.96 -18.02
CA SER A 246 -14.45 8.09 -19.27
C SER A 246 -15.49 6.97 -19.44
N LYS A 247 -16.62 7.31 -20.08
CA LYS A 247 -17.67 6.34 -20.43
C LYS A 247 -17.21 5.29 -21.44
N LYS A 248 -16.15 5.56 -22.21
CA LYS A 248 -15.62 4.67 -23.25
C LYS A 248 -14.78 3.52 -22.66
N ASP A 249 -14.26 3.69 -21.46
CA ASP A 249 -13.38 2.70 -20.84
C ASP A 249 -14.17 1.56 -20.19
N SER A 250 -13.65 0.33 -20.29
CA SER A 250 -14.27 -0.84 -19.65
C SER A 250 -13.93 -0.89 -18.16
N VAL A 251 -14.95 -0.81 -17.29
CA VAL A 251 -14.77 -0.89 -15.83
C VAL A 251 -14.29 -2.27 -15.37
N PRO A 252 -14.89 -3.39 -15.80
CA PRO A 252 -14.43 -4.71 -15.36
C PRO A 252 -12.96 -4.96 -15.74
N MET A 253 -12.54 -4.55 -16.94
CA MET A 253 -11.14 -4.73 -17.36
C MET A 253 -10.19 -3.86 -16.56
N SER A 254 -10.54 -2.59 -16.29
CA SER A 254 -9.71 -1.73 -15.47
C SER A 254 -9.62 -2.22 -14.02
N ALA A 255 -10.73 -2.66 -13.43
CA ALA A 255 -10.76 -3.23 -12.08
C ALA A 255 -9.90 -4.50 -11.99
N LEU A 256 -9.99 -5.40 -12.98
CA LEU A 256 -9.14 -6.58 -13.06
C LEU A 256 -7.66 -6.20 -13.14
N SER A 257 -7.29 -5.22 -13.97
CA SER A 257 -5.90 -4.73 -14.05
C SER A 257 -5.39 -4.18 -12.71
N ILE A 258 -6.22 -3.42 -11.99
CA ILE A 258 -5.88 -2.88 -10.66
C ILE A 258 -5.61 -4.02 -9.68
N VAL A 259 -6.52 -5.00 -9.59
CA VAL A 259 -6.38 -6.15 -8.68
C VAL A 259 -5.15 -7.00 -9.01
N VAL A 260 -4.88 -7.24 -10.30
CA VAL A 260 -3.71 -8.01 -10.73
C VAL A 260 -2.42 -7.28 -10.36
N LEU A 261 -2.34 -5.96 -10.59
CA LEU A 261 -1.18 -5.16 -10.22
C LEU A 261 -0.96 -5.16 -8.70
N ASP A 262 -2.01 -4.87 -7.92
CA ASP A 262 -1.99 -4.88 -6.45
C ASP A 262 -1.50 -6.23 -5.90
N THR A 263 -2.10 -7.32 -6.38
CA THR A 263 -1.76 -8.68 -5.96
C THR A 263 -0.33 -9.04 -6.35
N SER A 264 0.11 -8.68 -7.56
CA SER A 264 1.47 -8.96 -8.03
C SER A 264 2.49 -8.26 -7.14
N ILE A 265 2.26 -6.99 -6.79
CA ILE A 265 3.14 -6.24 -5.89
C ILE A 265 3.15 -6.85 -4.49
N ALA A 266 1.99 -7.24 -3.94
CA ALA A 266 1.94 -7.88 -2.63
C ALA A 266 2.76 -9.19 -2.59
N LEU A 267 2.62 -10.04 -3.61
CA LEU A 267 3.37 -11.30 -3.71
C LEU A 267 4.86 -11.06 -3.92
N MET A 268 5.24 -10.08 -4.76
CA MET A 268 6.64 -9.71 -4.97
C MET A 268 7.28 -9.11 -3.71
N ALA A 269 6.55 -8.26 -2.97
CA ALA A 269 7.01 -7.72 -1.70
C ALA A 269 7.18 -8.81 -0.64
N GLY A 270 6.19 -9.72 -0.54
CA GLY A 270 6.31 -10.92 0.29
C GLY A 270 7.54 -11.75 -0.08
N LEU A 271 7.79 -11.98 -1.36
CA LEU A 271 8.96 -12.71 -1.86
C LEU A 271 10.27 -12.03 -1.47
N ALA A 272 10.42 -10.74 -1.72
CA ALA A 272 11.61 -9.98 -1.35
C ALA A 272 11.87 -10.01 0.16
N ILE A 273 10.82 -9.80 0.97
CA ILE A 273 10.93 -9.73 2.44
C ILE A 273 11.22 -11.11 3.04
N PHE A 274 10.44 -12.14 2.70
CA PHE A 274 10.62 -13.45 3.31
C PHE A 274 11.94 -14.09 2.89
N THR A 275 12.37 -13.96 1.63
CA THR A 275 13.68 -14.48 1.23
C THR A 275 14.83 -13.82 2.00
N GLY A 276 14.79 -12.50 2.21
CA GLY A 276 15.78 -11.79 3.02
C GLY A 276 15.75 -12.18 4.51
N VAL A 277 14.55 -12.30 5.09
CA VAL A 277 14.35 -12.66 6.50
C VAL A 277 14.85 -14.08 6.78
N PHE A 278 14.45 -15.06 5.96
CA PHE A 278 14.86 -16.45 6.13
C PHE A 278 16.35 -16.67 5.83
N ALA A 279 16.91 -15.99 4.81
CA ALA A 279 18.35 -16.05 4.51
C ALA A 279 19.24 -15.58 5.67
N THR A 280 18.71 -14.75 6.57
CA THR A 280 19.44 -14.23 7.73
C THR A 280 19.09 -14.92 9.05
N GLY A 281 18.30 -16.00 8.98
CA GLY A 281 17.88 -16.79 10.13
C GLY A 281 16.92 -16.09 11.08
N LEU A 282 16.23 -15.04 10.61
CA LEU A 282 15.27 -14.27 11.41
C LEU A 282 13.84 -14.80 11.21
N ALA A 283 12.96 -14.53 12.17
CA ALA A 283 11.56 -14.96 12.12
C ALA A 283 10.68 -13.92 11.39
N PRO A 284 9.69 -14.35 10.57
CA PRO A 284 8.84 -13.46 9.78
C PRO A 284 7.61 -12.90 10.54
N ASP A 285 7.41 -13.29 11.80
CA ASP A 285 6.20 -13.07 12.59
C ASP A 285 6.28 -11.87 13.56
N ALA A 286 7.27 -10.99 13.37
CA ALA A 286 7.52 -9.78 14.16
C ALA A 286 6.40 -8.71 14.14
N GLY A 287 5.28 -8.99 13.47
CA GLY A 287 4.11 -8.12 13.42
C GLY A 287 4.41 -6.75 12.79
N PRO A 288 3.77 -5.67 13.27
CA PRO A 288 4.01 -4.31 12.77
C PRO A 288 5.48 -3.87 12.81
N GLY A 289 6.30 -4.45 13.70
CA GLY A 289 7.73 -4.16 13.81
C GLY A 289 8.60 -4.79 12.73
N LEU A 290 8.07 -5.63 11.84
CA LEU A 290 8.86 -6.36 10.83
C LEU A 290 9.78 -5.43 10.01
N ILE A 291 9.24 -4.32 9.50
CA ILE A 291 10.01 -3.39 8.67
C ILE A 291 11.04 -2.58 9.46
N PHE A 292 10.75 -2.18 10.69
CA PHE A 292 11.60 -1.24 11.43
C PHE A 292 12.54 -1.93 12.43
N HIS A 293 12.29 -3.19 12.76
CA HIS A 293 13.11 -3.97 13.70
C HIS A 293 13.88 -5.07 12.95
N THR A 294 13.19 -5.84 12.10
CA THR A 294 13.79 -7.04 11.47
C THR A 294 14.57 -6.67 10.21
N LEU A 295 13.98 -5.90 9.30
CA LEU A 295 14.65 -5.58 8.02
C LEU A 295 15.96 -4.80 8.16
N PRO A 296 16.14 -3.84 9.09
CA PRO A 296 17.44 -3.20 9.28
C PRO A 296 18.54 -4.21 9.52
N VAL A 297 18.27 -5.24 10.34
CA VAL A 297 19.19 -6.34 10.64
C VAL A 297 19.37 -7.28 9.45
N VAL A 298 18.32 -7.52 8.66
CA VAL A 298 18.46 -8.24 7.38
C VAL A 298 19.48 -7.54 6.49
N PHE A 299 19.39 -6.20 6.38
CA PHE A 299 20.31 -5.41 5.56
C PHE A 299 21.73 -5.41 6.13
N THR A 300 21.93 -5.41 7.45
CA THR A 300 23.29 -5.47 8.02
C THR A 300 24.00 -6.79 7.71
N LYS A 301 23.25 -7.90 7.66
CA LYS A 301 23.76 -9.24 7.34
C LYS A 301 23.87 -9.52 5.83
N MET A 302 23.24 -8.69 5.00
CA MET A 302 23.20 -8.87 3.56
C MET A 302 24.43 -8.28 2.87
N PRO A 303 25.14 -9.02 1.98
CA PRO A 303 26.17 -8.42 1.14
C PRO A 303 25.58 -7.30 0.26
N GLY A 304 26.15 -6.10 0.35
CA GLY A 304 25.64 -4.90 -0.31
C GLY A 304 24.38 -4.30 0.34
N GLY A 305 24.01 -4.72 1.55
CA GLY A 305 22.76 -4.34 2.21
C GLY A 305 22.56 -2.84 2.42
N TYR A 306 23.63 -2.04 2.46
CA TYR A 306 23.56 -0.57 2.43
C TYR A 306 22.75 -0.04 1.23
N LEU A 307 23.01 -0.57 0.03
CA LEU A 307 22.30 -0.13 -1.17
C LEU A 307 20.84 -0.61 -1.14
N PHE A 308 20.61 -1.85 -0.71
CA PHE A 308 19.28 -2.45 -0.70
C PHE A 308 18.36 -1.86 0.37
N SER A 309 18.90 -1.41 1.50
CA SER A 309 18.11 -0.71 2.53
C SER A 309 17.60 0.65 2.01
N ILE A 310 18.44 1.41 1.31
CA ILE A 310 18.04 2.70 0.70
C ILE A 310 16.96 2.45 -0.36
N ILE A 311 17.17 1.48 -1.25
CA ILE A 311 16.19 1.08 -2.26
C ILE A 311 14.85 0.71 -1.60
N PHE A 312 14.90 -0.07 -0.52
CA PHE A 312 13.71 -0.52 0.19
C PHE A 312 12.92 0.63 0.81
N PHE A 313 13.57 1.52 1.57
CA PHE A 313 12.87 2.63 2.21
C PHE A 313 12.39 3.68 1.20
N VAL A 314 13.13 3.92 0.11
CA VAL A 314 12.66 4.76 -1.00
C VAL A 314 11.42 4.16 -1.66
N LEU A 315 11.44 2.86 -1.95
CA LEU A 315 10.28 2.14 -2.48
C LEU A 315 9.08 2.28 -1.54
N LEU A 316 9.29 2.06 -0.24
CA LEU A 316 8.24 2.16 0.77
C LEU A 316 7.64 3.57 0.83
N SER A 317 8.47 4.62 0.76
CA SER A 317 8.01 6.02 0.71
C SER A 317 7.21 6.32 -0.56
N ILE A 318 7.64 5.83 -1.72
CA ILE A 318 6.91 6.00 -2.98
C ILE A 318 5.55 5.32 -2.91
N ALA A 319 5.50 4.07 -2.43
CA ALA A 319 4.26 3.32 -2.28
C ALA A 319 3.30 3.97 -1.27
N ALA A 320 3.84 4.49 -0.17
CA ALA A 320 3.03 5.25 0.78
C ALA A 320 2.46 6.52 0.13
N LEU A 321 3.26 7.23 -0.68
CA LEU A 321 2.87 8.50 -1.29
C LEU A 321 1.76 8.30 -2.34
N THR A 322 1.89 7.30 -3.21
CA THR A 322 0.84 6.97 -4.18
C THR A 322 -0.49 6.67 -3.51
N SER A 323 -0.44 6.03 -2.34
CA SER A 323 -1.64 5.71 -1.56
C SER A 323 -2.22 6.94 -0.83
N THR A 324 -1.42 7.79 -0.19
CA THR A 324 -1.93 8.98 0.54
C THR A 324 -2.50 10.07 -0.35
N ILE A 325 -2.15 10.09 -1.64
CA ILE A 325 -2.72 10.99 -2.65
C ILE A 325 -4.21 10.66 -2.94
N SER A 326 -4.66 9.46 -2.57
CA SER A 326 -5.97 8.90 -2.90
C SER A 326 -7.01 9.15 -1.82
#